data_AF-A0A9P8MVW2-F1
#
_entry.id   AF-A0A9P8MVW2-F1
#
_cell.length_a   1.000
_cell.length_b   1.000
_cell.length_c   1.000
_cell.angle_alpha   90.00
_cell.angle_beta   90.00
_cell.angle_gamma   90.00
#
_symmetry.space_group_name_H-M   'P 1'
#
loop_
_entity.id
_entity.type
_entity.pdbx_description
1 polymer ?
#
loop_
_entity_poly.entity_id
_entity_poly.type
_entity_poly.pdbx_seq_one_letter_code
_entity_poly.pdbx_strand_id
1 'polypeptide(L)'
;MPPIDYSKWDNIDTDSEPEASPQQAPAANPPAAHACLAADGYIRFEKRTASRGMSKLSLSDSVPSVPGLIEVPLVLDRTGTQSVNEADLDNQIATYLNIDANSGFAPPDWQSQVGTVVVARKDRKPFYPQHLEGVWMFCDHILDLFGEGDGPPRWLYSRQAFEEWWDVYVPRYDVRKVKL
;
A
#
# COMPACT_ATOMS: atom_id res chain seq x y z
N MET A 1 -5.26 -24.75 -11.63
CA MET A 1 -4.35 -23.59 -11.65
C MET A 1 -3.20 -23.87 -10.70
N PRO A 2 -1.93 -23.75 -11.13
CA PRO A 2 -0.80 -23.91 -10.24
C PRO A 2 -0.76 -22.79 -9.18
N PRO A 3 -0.28 -23.07 -7.95
CA PRO A 3 -0.08 -22.05 -6.93
C PRO A 3 0.89 -20.97 -7.42
N ILE A 4 0.58 -19.71 -7.15
CA ILE A 4 1.41 -18.57 -7.53
C ILE A 4 2.74 -18.62 -6.77
N ASP A 5 3.83 -18.49 -7.52
CA ASP A 5 5.17 -18.27 -6.98
C ASP A 5 5.36 -16.78 -6.63
N TYR A 6 5.54 -16.51 -5.34
CA TYR A 6 5.81 -15.19 -4.81
C TYR A 6 7.30 -14.96 -4.55
N SER A 7 8.17 -15.93 -4.86
CA SER A 7 9.61 -15.85 -4.60
C SER A 7 10.29 -14.69 -5.33
N LYS A 8 9.70 -14.14 -6.40
CA LYS A 8 10.22 -12.92 -7.04
C LYS A 8 10.07 -11.66 -6.19
N TRP A 9 9.11 -11.65 -5.26
CA TRP A 9 8.84 -10.54 -4.35
C TRP A 9 9.56 -10.70 -3.01
N ASP A 10 9.91 -11.93 -2.61
CA ASP A 10 10.61 -12.19 -1.35
C ASP A 10 12.12 -11.84 -1.39
N ASN A 11 12.71 -11.59 -2.57
CA ASN A 11 14.16 -11.44 -2.75
C ASN A 11 14.65 -10.01 -3.01
N ILE A 12 13.79 -8.98 -2.98
CA ILE A 12 14.18 -7.59 -3.33
C ILE A 12 15.03 -6.87 -2.25
N ASP A 13 15.09 -7.39 -1.02
CA ASP A 13 15.81 -6.73 0.09
C ASP A 13 17.25 -7.25 0.36
N THR A 14 17.83 -8.08 -0.51
CA THR A 14 19.11 -8.76 -0.20
C THR A 14 20.29 -8.27 -1.05
N ASP A 15 20.50 -6.95 -1.12
CA ASP A 15 21.84 -6.43 -1.46
C ASP A 15 22.03 -5.00 -0.90
N SER A 16 22.54 -4.91 0.33
CA SER A 16 23.00 -3.64 0.92
C SER A 16 24.18 -3.93 1.85
N GLU A 17 25.39 -3.77 1.34
CA GLU A 17 26.60 -3.62 2.16
C GLU A 17 26.69 -2.21 2.74
N PRO A 18 27.23 -2.02 3.96
CA PRO A 18 27.38 -0.69 4.56
C PRO A 18 28.81 -0.17 4.43
N GLU A 19 29.02 1.12 4.15
CA GLU A 19 30.19 1.84 4.69
C GLU A 19 29.99 3.37 4.83
N ALA A 20 30.25 3.83 6.07
CA ALA A 20 30.83 5.09 6.55
C ALA A 20 30.19 6.49 6.30
N SER A 21 29.80 7.11 7.43
CA SER A 21 29.54 8.56 7.69
C SER A 21 30.84 9.37 7.96
N PRO A 22 30.84 10.70 8.29
CA PRO A 22 30.03 11.87 7.88
C PRO A 22 30.86 13.17 7.57
N GLN A 23 30.31 14.17 6.89
CA GLN A 23 30.77 15.58 7.03
C GLN A 23 29.68 16.63 6.70
N GLN A 24 29.75 17.80 7.35
CA GLN A 24 28.62 18.67 7.72
C GLN A 24 28.67 20.09 7.06
N ALA A 25 27.48 20.60 6.68
CA ALA A 25 26.99 22.01 6.48
C ALA A 25 27.43 22.87 5.25
N PRO A 26 26.71 23.96 4.83
CA PRO A 26 25.39 24.52 5.27
C PRO A 26 24.35 24.88 4.15
N ALA A 27 23.08 24.90 4.56
CA ALA A 27 21.90 25.70 4.13
C ALA A 27 21.72 26.19 2.66
N ALA A 28 20.79 25.53 1.95
CA ALA A 28 19.86 26.18 1.03
C ALA A 28 18.53 25.40 1.03
N ASN A 29 17.40 26.10 1.14
CA ASN A 29 16.05 25.53 1.30
C ASN A 29 15.69 24.50 0.21
N PRO A 30 15.31 23.24 0.56
CA PRO A 30 14.74 22.31 -0.40
C PRO A 30 13.21 22.50 -0.53
N PRO A 31 12.65 22.32 -1.74
CA PRO A 31 11.22 22.32 -1.95
C PRO A 31 10.57 21.08 -1.32
N ALA A 32 9.44 21.30 -0.64
CA ALA A 32 8.44 20.33 -0.19
C ALA A 32 8.94 18.91 0.11
N ALA A 33 9.34 18.72 1.37
CA ALA A 33 9.45 17.41 1.97
C ALA A 33 8.09 16.69 1.91
N HIS A 34 7.99 15.63 1.10
CA HIS A 34 6.96 14.60 1.28
C HIS A 34 7.60 13.42 2.00
N ALA A 35 7.48 13.56 3.32
CA ALA A 35 7.65 12.62 4.42
C ALA A 35 7.92 11.16 4.06
N CYS A 36 9.01 10.65 4.65
CA CYS A 36 9.07 9.28 5.15
C CYS A 36 7.73 8.89 5.79
N LEU A 37 7.10 7.82 5.30
CA LEU A 37 5.94 7.16 5.90
C LEU A 37 6.33 6.50 7.24
N ALA A 38 6.51 7.33 8.27
CA ALA A 38 6.56 6.94 9.67
C ALA A 38 6.35 8.15 10.60
N ALA A 39 5.40 9.03 10.30
CA ALA A 39 4.83 9.96 11.27
C ALA A 39 3.51 10.52 10.71
N ASP A 40 2.44 10.44 11.48
CA ASP A 40 1.17 11.16 11.27
C ASP A 40 0.21 10.67 10.16
N GLY A 41 -0.22 9.40 10.22
CA GLY A 41 -1.35 8.93 9.38
C GLY A 41 -1.59 7.41 9.37
N TYR A 42 -1.63 6.78 10.54
CA TYR A 42 -2.19 5.45 10.87
C TYR A 42 -2.23 4.33 9.79
N ILE A 43 -1.08 3.97 9.21
CA ILE A 43 -0.81 2.55 8.90
C ILE A 43 0.31 2.06 9.81
N ARG A 44 -0.09 1.31 10.85
CA ARG A 44 0.86 0.65 11.75
C ARG A 44 1.27 -0.67 11.14
N PHE A 45 2.43 -0.70 10.49
CA PHE A 45 3.07 -1.96 10.08
C PHE A 45 3.64 -2.67 11.31
N GLU A 46 2.91 -3.64 11.83
CA GLU A 46 3.44 -4.53 12.86
C GLU A 46 3.98 -5.81 12.22
N LYS A 47 5.31 -5.91 12.10
CA LYS A 47 6.01 -7.18 11.84
C LYS A 47 5.91 -8.06 13.08
N ARG A 48 4.74 -8.63 13.37
CA ARG A 48 4.57 -9.58 14.48
C ARG A 48 4.88 -10.99 13.99
N THR A 49 6.07 -11.47 14.32
CA THR A 49 6.38 -12.90 14.31
C THR A 49 5.39 -13.61 15.23
N ALA A 50 4.77 -14.67 14.73
CA ALA A 50 3.75 -15.45 15.41
C ALA A 50 4.29 -16.08 16.70
N SER A 51 4.28 -15.32 17.79
CA SER A 51 4.45 -15.86 19.12
C SER A 51 3.62 -15.06 20.11
N ARG A 52 2.71 -15.79 20.76
CA ARG A 52 2.01 -15.43 21.99
C ARG A 52 0.81 -14.48 21.87
N GLY A 53 -0.38 -15.09 21.79
CA GLY A 53 -1.61 -14.50 22.33
C GLY A 53 -2.51 -13.76 21.34
N MET A 54 -2.74 -14.29 20.14
CA MET A 54 -3.83 -13.80 19.28
C MET A 54 -5.07 -14.68 19.44
N SER A 55 -5.78 -14.52 20.56
CA SER A 55 -7.20 -14.84 20.57
C SER A 55 -7.92 -13.73 19.80
N LYS A 56 -8.22 -14.01 18.52
CA LYS A 56 -9.33 -13.41 17.75
C LYS A 56 -9.10 -12.04 17.08
N LEU A 57 -8.09 -11.90 16.23
CA LEU A 57 -8.24 -11.00 15.07
C LEU A 57 -8.99 -11.79 13.99
N SER A 58 -10.28 -11.48 13.82
CA SER A 58 -11.09 -12.02 12.74
C SER A 58 -10.89 -11.13 11.52
N LEU A 59 -9.70 -11.23 10.90
CA LEU A 59 -9.45 -10.56 9.62
C LEU A 59 -10.57 -10.91 8.66
N SER A 60 -11.06 -9.90 7.93
CA SER A 60 -12.08 -10.10 6.90
C SER A 60 -11.60 -11.17 5.91
N ASP A 61 -12.48 -12.11 5.55
CA ASP A 61 -12.14 -13.14 4.55
C ASP A 61 -12.23 -12.60 3.10
N SER A 62 -12.71 -11.36 2.94
CA SER A 62 -12.91 -10.72 1.65
C SER A 62 -11.69 -9.93 1.22
N VAL A 63 -11.21 -10.23 0.01
CA VAL A 63 -10.19 -9.42 -0.66
C VAL A 63 -10.90 -8.25 -1.35
N PRO A 64 -10.38 -7.00 -1.26
CA PRO A 64 -10.99 -5.87 -1.96
C PRO A 64 -10.96 -6.04 -3.49
N SER A 65 -11.85 -5.33 -4.19
CA SER A 65 -12.14 -5.52 -5.62
C SER A 65 -10.89 -5.45 -6.50
N VAL A 66 -10.16 -4.32 -6.49
CA VAL A 66 -8.95 -4.13 -7.29
C VAL A 66 -7.80 -5.07 -6.89
N PRO A 67 -7.38 -5.16 -5.60
CA PRO A 67 -6.38 -6.14 -5.15
C PRO A 67 -6.69 -7.58 -5.58
N GLY A 68 -7.96 -7.99 -5.52
CA GLY A 68 -8.39 -9.32 -5.96
C GLY A 68 -8.20 -9.54 -7.46
N LEU A 69 -8.50 -8.53 -8.28
CA LEU A 69 -8.35 -8.59 -9.75
C LEU A 69 -6.88 -8.64 -10.19
N ILE A 70 -5.96 -8.03 -9.43
CA ILE A 70 -4.51 -8.10 -9.67
C ILE A 70 -3.84 -9.28 -8.96
N GLU A 71 -4.62 -10.20 -8.39
CA GLU A 71 -4.16 -11.39 -7.66
C GLU A 71 -3.29 -11.11 -6.42
N VAL A 72 -3.43 -9.92 -5.81
CA VAL A 72 -2.78 -9.62 -4.54
C VAL A 72 -3.74 -9.98 -3.41
N PRO A 73 -3.42 -10.99 -2.56
CA PRO A 73 -4.34 -11.52 -1.57
C PRO A 73 -4.40 -10.62 -0.32
N LEU A 74 -4.77 -9.36 -0.47
CA LEU A 74 -4.81 -8.36 0.60
C LEU A 74 -6.13 -8.47 1.40
N VAL A 75 -6.05 -8.40 2.72
CA VAL A 75 -7.20 -8.30 3.63
C VAL A 75 -7.02 -7.12 4.57
N LEU A 76 -8.11 -6.42 4.85
CA LEU A 76 -8.13 -5.22 5.67
C LEU A 76 -9.09 -5.44 6.85
N ASP A 77 -8.67 -5.04 8.04
CA ASP A 77 -9.47 -5.13 9.25
C ASP A 77 -9.39 -3.82 10.04
N ARG A 78 -10.54 -3.25 10.40
CA ARG A 78 -10.61 -2.01 11.18
C ARG A 78 -10.45 -2.36 12.64
N THR A 79 -9.41 -1.85 13.29
CA THR A 79 -9.20 -2.10 14.73
C THR A 79 -9.91 -1.09 15.62
N GLY A 80 -10.56 -0.07 15.03
CA GLY A 80 -11.33 0.94 15.73
C GLY A 80 -10.43 1.90 16.51
N THR A 81 -10.12 3.05 15.92
CA THR A 81 -9.56 4.19 16.69
C THR A 81 -10.70 5.09 17.08
N GLN A 82 -10.68 5.59 18.31
CA GLN A 82 -11.57 6.67 18.73
C GLN A 82 -10.79 7.98 18.70
N SER A 83 -11.24 8.92 17.88
CA SER A 83 -10.86 10.33 17.97
C SER A 83 -12.13 11.15 18.19
N VAL A 84 -11.99 12.25 18.92
CA VAL A 84 -13.05 13.27 19.06
C VAL A 84 -13.17 14.14 17.81
N ASN A 85 -12.15 14.14 16.95
CA ASN A 85 -12.16 14.79 15.65
C ASN A 85 -12.28 13.73 14.56
N GLU A 86 -13.39 13.75 13.84
CA GLU A 86 -13.70 12.77 12.80
C GLU A 86 -12.68 12.79 11.65
N ALA A 87 -12.09 13.94 11.35
CA ALA A 87 -11.07 14.08 10.31
C ALA A 87 -9.79 13.28 10.63
N ASP A 88 -9.48 13.06 11.92
CA ASP A 88 -8.31 12.25 12.32
C ASP A 88 -8.52 10.75 12.03
N LEU A 89 -9.76 10.35 11.76
CA LEU A 89 -10.13 8.98 11.43
C LEU A 89 -10.10 8.73 9.92
N ASP A 90 -9.85 9.74 9.09
CA ASP A 90 -9.73 9.50 7.65
C ASP A 90 -8.46 8.71 7.35
N ASN A 91 -8.62 7.63 6.58
CA ASN A 91 -7.53 6.78 6.16
C ASN A 91 -7.61 6.60 4.64
N GLN A 92 -7.02 7.56 3.93
CA GLN A 92 -7.09 7.61 2.47
C GLN A 92 -6.45 6.38 1.83
N ILE A 93 -5.36 5.87 2.40
CA ILE A 93 -4.72 4.64 1.91
C ILE A 93 -5.70 3.48 1.99
N ALA A 94 -6.33 3.25 3.15
CA ALA A 94 -7.32 2.19 3.30
C ALA A 94 -8.57 2.39 2.43
N THR A 95 -8.94 3.64 2.17
CA THR A 95 -10.01 4.01 1.24
C THR A 95 -9.64 3.56 -0.18
N TYR A 96 -8.45 3.90 -0.66
CA TYR A 96 -7.98 3.59 -2.02
C TYR A 96 -7.81 2.09 -2.22
N LEU A 97 -7.30 1.38 -1.22
CA LEU A 97 -7.20 -0.08 -1.27
C LEU A 97 -8.57 -0.78 -1.34
N ASN A 98 -9.65 -0.10 -0.97
CA ASN A 98 -11.02 -0.63 -0.99
C ASN A 98 -11.87 -0.16 -2.19
N ILE A 99 -11.31 0.55 -3.16
CA ILE A 99 -12.09 1.03 -4.30
C ILE A 99 -12.72 -0.15 -5.07
N ASP A 100 -13.96 0.05 -5.50
CA ASP A 100 -14.64 -0.87 -6.40
C ASP A 100 -14.20 -0.63 -7.85
N ALA A 101 -13.82 -1.69 -8.53
CA ALA A 101 -13.29 -1.65 -9.88
C ALA A 101 -14.28 -1.14 -10.94
N ASN A 102 -15.58 -1.09 -10.67
CA ASN A 102 -16.55 -0.58 -11.64
C ASN A 102 -16.87 0.91 -11.42
N SER A 103 -16.94 1.33 -10.16
CA SER A 103 -17.37 2.67 -9.78
C SER A 103 -16.22 3.62 -9.46
N GLY A 104 -15.05 3.11 -9.09
CA GLY A 104 -13.93 3.91 -8.61
C GLY A 104 -14.10 4.40 -7.15
N PHE A 105 -15.22 4.07 -6.50
CA PHE A 105 -15.47 4.47 -5.11
C PHE A 105 -15.24 3.30 -4.17
N ALA A 106 -14.69 3.57 -2.99
CA ALA A 106 -14.75 2.62 -1.89
C ALA A 106 -16.22 2.44 -1.44
N PRO A 107 -16.59 1.30 -0.81
CA PRO A 107 -17.88 1.18 -0.16
C PRO A 107 -18.10 2.31 0.86
N PRO A 108 -19.34 2.77 1.11
CA PRO A 108 -19.61 3.94 1.98
C PRO A 108 -18.89 3.91 3.34
N ASP A 109 -18.86 2.74 4.00
CA ASP A 109 -18.19 2.55 5.30
C ASP A 109 -16.66 2.68 5.27
N TRP A 110 -16.08 2.77 4.07
CA TRP A 110 -14.65 2.90 3.81
C TRP A 110 -14.28 4.24 3.16
N GLN A 111 -15.23 5.16 2.96
CA GLN A 111 -14.96 6.46 2.31
C GLN A 111 -14.49 7.55 3.27
N SER A 112 -14.88 7.48 4.54
CA SER A 112 -14.55 8.47 5.58
C SER A 112 -14.54 7.82 6.95
N GLN A 113 -13.85 8.42 7.92
CA GLN A 113 -13.82 7.96 9.31
C GLN A 113 -13.42 6.48 9.46
N VAL A 114 -12.53 6.01 8.58
CA VAL A 114 -12.13 4.59 8.49
C VAL A 114 -11.38 4.12 9.74
N GLY A 115 -10.61 5.01 10.36
CA GLY A 115 -9.80 4.77 11.56
C GLY A 115 -8.51 3.98 11.27
N THR A 116 -7.97 3.35 12.31
CA THR A 116 -6.81 2.46 12.15
C THR A 116 -7.22 1.16 11.47
N VAL A 117 -6.43 0.78 10.48
CA VAL A 117 -6.61 -0.44 9.69
C VAL A 117 -5.37 -1.31 9.81
N VAL A 118 -5.60 -2.59 10.07
CA VAL A 118 -4.59 -3.64 9.93
C VAL A 118 -4.71 -4.20 8.52
N VAL A 119 -3.59 -4.23 7.82
CA VAL A 119 -3.47 -4.80 6.49
C VAL A 119 -2.60 -6.05 6.56
N ALA A 120 -3.09 -7.15 6.00
CA ALA A 120 -2.37 -8.41 5.98
C ALA A 120 -2.61 -9.16 4.66
N ARG A 121 -1.79 -10.17 4.39
CA ARG A 121 -2.11 -11.14 3.34
C ARG A 121 -3.03 -12.22 3.87
N LYS A 122 -4.03 -12.60 3.07
CA LYS A 122 -4.96 -13.70 3.34
C LYS A 122 -4.25 -15.04 3.52
N ASP A 123 -3.14 -15.25 2.81
CA ASP A 123 -2.31 -16.46 2.91
C ASP A 123 -1.35 -16.46 4.11
N ARG A 124 -1.37 -15.40 4.94
CA ARG A 124 -0.51 -15.19 6.12
C ARG A 124 0.99 -15.19 5.84
N LYS A 125 1.40 -15.03 4.59
CA LYS A 125 2.81 -14.81 4.25
C LYS A 125 3.22 -13.38 4.59
N PRO A 126 4.54 -13.10 4.71
CA PRO A 126 5.03 -11.75 4.85
C PRO A 126 4.51 -10.84 3.73
N PHE A 127 4.17 -9.61 4.11
CA PHE A 127 3.85 -8.54 3.20
C PHE A 127 4.70 -7.34 3.55
N TYR A 128 5.57 -6.96 2.62
CA TYR A 128 6.54 -5.90 2.85
C TYR A 128 5.87 -4.53 2.62
N PRO A 129 6.25 -3.49 3.39
CA PRO A 129 5.68 -2.16 3.26
C PRO A 129 5.72 -1.62 1.83
N GLN A 130 6.80 -1.88 1.09
CA GLN A 130 6.99 -1.47 -0.30
C GLN A 130 5.95 -2.09 -1.24
N HIS A 131 5.52 -3.33 -0.95
CA HIS A 131 4.47 -3.97 -1.75
C HIS A 131 3.11 -3.36 -1.43
N LEU A 132 2.85 -2.99 -0.17
CA LEU A 132 1.62 -2.27 0.17
C LEU A 132 1.57 -0.91 -0.52
N GLU A 133 2.68 -0.17 -0.48
CA GLU A 133 2.82 1.10 -1.19
C GLU A 133 2.57 0.93 -2.69
N GLY A 134 3.16 -0.10 -3.30
CA GLY A 134 2.91 -0.43 -4.70
C GLY A 134 1.44 -0.63 -5.06
N VAL A 135 0.73 -1.41 -4.24
CA VAL A 135 -0.69 -1.68 -4.45
C VAL A 135 -1.52 -0.42 -4.24
N TRP A 136 -1.19 0.38 -3.22
CA TRP A 136 -1.85 1.66 -2.96
C TRP A 136 -1.65 2.64 -4.12
N MET A 137 -0.42 2.82 -4.60
CA MET A 137 -0.09 3.70 -5.71
C MET A 137 -0.69 3.23 -7.03
N PHE A 138 -0.87 1.93 -7.23
CA PHE A 138 -1.62 1.41 -8.36
C PHE A 138 -3.11 1.75 -8.28
N CYS A 139 -3.70 1.69 -7.09
CA CYS A 139 -5.09 2.12 -6.88
C CYS A 139 -5.26 3.63 -7.11
N ASP A 140 -4.29 4.45 -6.68
CA ASP A 140 -4.24 5.88 -6.97
C ASP A 140 -4.19 6.15 -8.49
N HIS A 141 -3.31 5.44 -9.22
CA HIS A 141 -3.24 5.52 -10.67
C HIS A 141 -4.56 5.16 -11.37
N ILE A 142 -5.30 4.17 -10.86
CA ILE A 142 -6.63 3.83 -11.37
C ILE A 142 -7.61 5.00 -11.16
N LEU A 143 -7.56 5.68 -10.02
CA LEU A 143 -8.45 6.80 -9.70
C LEU A 143 -8.17 8.02 -10.59
N ASP A 144 -6.92 8.28 -10.94
CA ASP A 144 -6.59 9.33 -11.92
C ASP A 144 -7.32 9.09 -13.25
N LEU A 145 -7.32 7.84 -13.74
CA LEU A 145 -8.01 7.47 -14.98
C LEU A 145 -9.54 7.57 -14.88
N PHE A 146 -10.12 7.31 -13.69
CA PHE A 146 -11.53 7.60 -13.45
C PHE A 146 -11.83 9.11 -13.55
N GLY A 147 -10.92 9.96 -13.06
CA GLY A 147 -11.03 11.42 -13.11
C GLY A 147 -10.95 12.00 -14.53
N GLU A 148 -10.29 11.30 -15.45
CA GLU A 148 -10.19 11.70 -16.87
C GLU A 148 -11.49 11.45 -17.68
N GLY A 149 -12.43 10.67 -17.14
CA GLY A 149 -13.80 10.53 -17.67
C GLY A 149 -14.04 9.35 -18.61
N ASP A 150 -13.05 8.48 -18.83
CA ASP A 150 -13.18 7.29 -19.69
C ASP A 150 -13.87 6.09 -19.00
N GLY A 151 -14.26 6.26 -17.73
CA GLY A 151 -14.85 5.21 -16.91
C GLY A 151 -13.81 4.22 -16.38
N PRO A 152 -14.22 3.00 -15.96
CA PRO A 152 -13.32 2.07 -15.30
C PRO A 152 -12.21 1.56 -16.26
N PRO A 153 -10.92 1.70 -15.91
CA PRO A 153 -9.81 1.26 -16.76
C PRO A 153 -9.63 -0.26 -16.73
N ARG A 154 -10.57 -1.00 -17.32
CA ARG A 154 -10.64 -2.47 -17.25
C ARG A 154 -9.38 -3.19 -17.75
N TRP A 155 -8.60 -2.56 -18.62
CA TRP A 155 -7.32 -3.10 -19.11
C TRP A 155 -6.25 -3.18 -18.02
N LEU A 156 -6.40 -2.45 -16.90
CA LEU A 156 -5.51 -2.52 -15.75
C LEU A 156 -5.89 -3.62 -14.74
N TYR A 157 -7.06 -4.24 -14.85
CA TYR A 157 -7.56 -5.21 -13.88
C TYR A 157 -7.08 -6.62 -14.16
N SER A 158 -5.76 -6.77 -14.21
CA SER A 158 -5.09 -8.06 -14.28
C SER A 158 -3.75 -7.97 -13.59
N ARG A 159 -3.27 -9.12 -13.12
CA ARG A 159 -1.92 -9.23 -12.59
C ARG A 159 -0.86 -8.77 -13.59
N GLN A 160 -1.00 -9.13 -14.86
CA GLN A 160 -0.03 -8.75 -15.90
C GLN A 160 0.08 -7.24 -16.01
N ALA A 161 -1.06 -6.53 -16.09
CA ALA A 161 -1.06 -5.07 -16.18
C ALA A 161 -0.47 -4.41 -14.92
N PHE A 162 -0.71 -4.97 -13.73
CA PHE A 162 -0.06 -4.51 -12.51
C PHE A 162 1.45 -4.70 -12.55
N GLU A 163 1.94 -5.85 -13.02
CA GLU A 163 3.38 -6.12 -13.14
C GLU A 163 4.06 -5.21 -14.18
N GLU A 164 3.41 -4.97 -15.32
CA GLU A 164 3.89 -4.02 -16.34
C GLU A 164 3.93 -2.58 -15.80
N TRP A 165 2.93 -2.17 -15.03
CA TRP A 165 2.94 -0.88 -14.34
C TRP A 165 4.04 -0.81 -13.28
N TRP A 166 4.22 -1.88 -12.50
CA TRP A 166 5.20 -1.98 -11.42
C TRP A 166 6.64 -1.84 -11.95
N ASP A 167 6.95 -2.47 -13.08
CA ASP A 167 8.25 -2.38 -13.74
C ASP A 167 8.59 -0.94 -14.17
N VAL A 168 7.58 -0.11 -14.41
CA VAL A 168 7.73 1.32 -14.72
C VAL A 168 7.77 2.16 -13.43
N TYR A 169 6.99 1.77 -12.42
CA TYR A 169 6.91 2.46 -11.13
C TYR A 169 8.22 2.37 -10.34
N VAL A 170 8.76 1.17 -10.12
CA VAL A 170 9.94 0.97 -9.25
C VAL A 170 11.15 1.79 -9.67
N PRO A 171 11.57 1.84 -10.96
CA PRO A 171 12.73 2.62 -11.36
C PRO A 171 12.53 4.13 -11.27
N ARG A 172 11.28 4.63 -11.29
CA ARG A 172 10.98 6.06 -11.13
C ARG A 172 11.14 6.54 -9.69
N TYR A 173 11.00 5.63 -8.73
CA TYR A 173 11.14 5.91 -7.30
C TYR A 173 12.43 5.38 -6.68
N ASP A 174 13.33 4.77 -7.48
CA ASP A 174 14.69 4.47 -7.04
C ASP A 174 15.48 5.78 -6.84
N VAL A 175 15.47 6.25 -5.61
CA VAL A 175 16.15 7.44 -5.09
C VAL A 175 17.67 7.44 -5.38
N ARG A 176 18.25 6.32 -5.83
CA ARG A 176 19.66 6.23 -6.25
C ARG A 176 19.93 6.82 -7.65
N LYS A 177 18.90 7.20 -8.41
CA LYS A 177 19.05 7.82 -9.75
C LYS A 177 18.71 9.31 -9.82
N VAL A 178 18.47 9.97 -8.69
CA VAL A 178 18.54 11.43 -8.64
C VAL A 178 20.02 11.80 -8.63
N LYS A 179 20.62 11.92 -9.82
CA LYS A 179 21.93 12.58 -9.96
C LYS A 179 21.79 13.99 -9.40
N LEU A 180 22.50 14.25 -8.30
CA LEU A 180 22.89 15.59 -7.85
C LEU A 180 23.61 16.36 -8.98
#